data_AF-A0A975VJB4-F1
#
_entry.id   AF-A0A975VJB4-F1
#
_cell.length_a   1.000
_cell.length_b   1.000
_cell.length_c   1.000
_cell.angle_alpha   90.00
_cell.angle_beta   90.00
_cell.angle_gamma   90.00
#
_symmetry.space_group_name_H-M   'P 1'
#
loop_
_entity.id
_entity.type
_entity.pdbx_description
1 polymer ?
#
loop_
_entity_poly.entity_id
_entity_poly.type
_entity_poly.pdbx_seq_one_letter_code
_entity_poly.pdbx_strand_id
1 'polypeptide(L)'
;MADEQTLLKAAMDMYQAQYTATDKLWGYFSVVSLALVAYTISSEKVTRIFPEAFAVLAAYVVFCFGNFAALESSQRQLVALANLLRERGKAAGVDVEAFKSFDPSDLKLYYVAVVLAICIATILLAWYRGRKSTQSTAGQK
;
A
#
# COMPACT_ATOMS: atom_id res chain seq x y z
N MET A 1 32.84 15.04 -20.38
CA MET A 1 31.72 14.61 -21.25
C MET A 1 31.40 13.12 -21.11
N ALA A 2 32.33 12.18 -21.36
CA ALA A 2 32.04 10.74 -21.20
C ALA A 2 31.75 10.30 -19.74
N ASP A 3 32.37 10.98 -18.77
CA ASP A 3 32.19 10.70 -17.34
C ASP A 3 30.80 11.12 -16.83
N GLU A 4 30.33 12.33 -17.21
CA GLU A 4 29.00 12.83 -16.82
C GLU A 4 27.84 12.00 -17.39
N GLN A 5 27.95 11.54 -18.64
CA GLN A 5 26.92 10.67 -19.23
C GLN A 5 26.86 9.31 -18.53
N THR A 6 28.01 8.78 -18.09
CA THR A 6 28.09 7.52 -17.34
C THR A 6 27.46 7.68 -15.95
N LEU A 7 27.77 8.78 -15.25
CA LEU A 7 27.19 9.11 -13.96
C LEU A 7 25.67 9.34 -14.05
N LEU A 8 25.20 10.04 -15.07
CA LEU A 8 23.77 10.26 -15.30
C LEU A 8 23.04 8.94 -15.54
N LYS A 9 23.60 8.06 -16.37
CA LYS A 9 23.05 6.72 -16.60
C LYS A 9 22.98 5.91 -15.30
N ALA A 10 24.06 5.88 -14.52
CA ALA A 10 24.09 5.17 -13.24
C ALA A 10 23.00 5.69 -12.28
N ALA A 11 22.79 7.01 -12.22
CA ALA A 11 21.73 7.60 -11.41
C ALA A 11 20.32 7.21 -11.90
N MET A 12 20.11 7.14 -13.23
CA MET A 12 18.84 6.68 -13.81
C MET A 12 18.58 5.20 -13.51
N ASP A 13 19.61 4.36 -13.61
CA ASP A 13 19.53 2.94 -13.29
C ASP A 13 19.18 2.72 -11.80
N MET A 14 19.80 3.49 -10.90
CA MET A 14 19.46 3.48 -9.47
C MET A 14 18.03 3.93 -9.21
N TYR A 15 17.57 5.00 -9.86
CA TYR A 15 16.20 5.47 -9.75
C TYR A 15 15.20 4.40 -10.21
N GLN A 16 15.44 3.75 -11.34
CA GLN A 16 14.58 2.68 -11.85
C GLN A 16 14.56 1.44 -10.95
N ALA A 17 15.70 1.05 -10.39
CA ALA A 17 15.78 -0.02 -9.41
C ALA A 17 14.93 0.28 -8.17
N GLN A 18 15.04 1.51 -7.65
CA GLN A 18 14.25 1.94 -6.49
C GLN A 18 12.75 2.05 -6.81
N TYR A 19 12.41 2.52 -8.02
CA TYR A 19 11.03 2.58 -8.49
C TYR A 19 10.41 1.19 -8.52
N THR A 20 11.13 0.22 -9.10
CA THR A 20 10.72 -1.19 -9.15
C THR A 20 10.55 -1.78 -7.74
N ALA A 21 11.43 -1.44 -6.80
CA ALA A 21 11.29 -1.88 -5.40
C ALA A 21 10.04 -1.29 -4.73
N THR A 22 9.75 0.00 -4.99
CA THR A 22 8.54 0.68 -4.48
C THR A 22 7.28 0.08 -5.05
N ASP A 23 7.25 -0.19 -6.37
CA ASP A 23 6.13 -0.82 -7.06
C ASP A 23 5.81 -2.22 -6.50
N LYS A 24 6.83 -3.02 -6.16
CA LYS A 24 6.65 -4.31 -5.49
C LYS A 24 5.95 -4.19 -4.13
N LEU A 25 6.27 -3.16 -3.34
CA LEU A 25 5.62 -2.92 -2.06
C LEU A 25 4.12 -2.61 -2.22
N TRP A 26 3.77 -1.86 -3.26
CA TRP A 26 2.37 -1.65 -3.68
C TRP A 26 1.69 -2.95 -4.13
N GLY A 27 2.43 -3.80 -4.86
CA GLY A 27 1.98 -5.13 -5.25
C GLY A 27 1.63 -5.99 -4.04
N TYR A 28 2.51 -6.04 -3.03
CA TYR A 28 2.24 -6.78 -1.78
C TYR A 28 1.01 -6.25 -1.04
N PHE A 29 0.90 -4.91 -0.92
CA PHE A 29 -0.27 -4.29 -0.33
C PHE A 29 -1.56 -4.69 -1.03
N SER A 30 -1.56 -4.64 -2.36
CA SER A 30 -2.73 -4.96 -3.20
C SER A 30 -3.14 -6.43 -3.07
N VAL A 31 -2.17 -7.35 -3.13
CA VAL A 31 -2.42 -8.79 -3.02
C VAL A 31 -3.01 -9.16 -1.66
N VAL A 32 -2.41 -8.67 -0.57
CA VAL A 32 -2.88 -8.98 0.79
C VAL A 32 -4.25 -8.36 1.05
N SER A 33 -4.46 -7.12 0.61
CA SER A 33 -5.76 -6.43 0.73
C SER A 33 -6.86 -7.16 -0.04
N LEU A 34 -6.59 -7.58 -1.28
CA LEU A 34 -7.53 -8.35 -2.08
C LEU A 34 -7.82 -9.71 -1.46
N ALA A 35 -6.81 -10.41 -0.95
CA ALA A 35 -6.96 -11.69 -0.27
C ALA A 35 -7.85 -11.55 0.97
N LEU A 36 -7.66 -10.49 1.77
CA LEU A 36 -8.51 -10.21 2.93
C LEU A 36 -9.96 -9.94 2.53
N VAL A 37 -10.19 -9.14 1.50
CA VAL A 37 -11.54 -8.85 0.99
C VAL A 37 -12.21 -10.13 0.48
N ALA A 38 -11.51 -10.92 -0.35
CA ALA A 38 -12.02 -12.19 -0.87
C ALA A 38 -12.33 -13.18 0.25
N TYR A 39 -11.46 -13.27 1.25
CA TYR A 39 -11.65 -14.11 2.43
C TYR A 39 -12.87 -13.66 3.26
N THR A 40 -13.01 -12.34 3.48
CA THR A 40 -14.14 -11.76 4.23
C THR A 40 -15.47 -12.05 3.52
N ILE A 41 -15.50 -11.92 2.19
CA ILE A 41 -16.70 -12.17 1.39
C ILE A 41 -17.05 -13.67 1.38
N SER A 42 -16.07 -14.54 1.14
CA SER A 42 -16.30 -15.98 0.96
C SER A 42 -16.53 -16.75 2.26
N SER A 43 -15.95 -16.30 3.38
CA SER A 43 -16.02 -17.04 4.64
C SER A 43 -17.23 -16.63 5.48
N GLU A 44 -18.32 -17.39 5.34
CA GLU A 44 -19.49 -17.27 6.24
C GLU A 44 -19.14 -17.61 7.70
N LYS A 45 -18.17 -18.51 7.94
CA LYS A 45 -17.77 -18.92 9.30
C LYS A 45 -17.01 -17.82 10.04
N VAL A 46 -16.04 -17.18 9.38
CA VAL A 46 -15.11 -16.23 10.03
C VAL A 46 -15.75 -14.89 10.32
N THR A 47 -16.70 -14.50 9.47
CA THR A 47 -17.52 -13.30 9.70
C THR A 47 -18.65 -13.54 10.70
N ARG A 48 -18.89 -14.78 11.14
CA ARG A 48 -19.93 -15.12 12.12
C ARG A 48 -19.46 -14.92 13.56
N ILE A 49 -18.16 -15.06 13.80
CA ILE A 49 -17.55 -15.01 15.13
C ILE A 49 -16.70 -13.73 15.22
N PHE A 50 -17.22 -12.72 15.94
CA PHE A 50 -16.61 -11.39 16.05
C PHE A 50 -15.12 -11.40 16.47
N PRO A 51 -14.67 -12.27 17.39
CA PRO A 51 -13.24 -12.43 17.69
C PRO A 51 -12.36 -12.83 16.51
N GLU A 52 -12.82 -13.71 15.62
CA GLU A 52 -12.04 -14.17 14.46
C GLU A 52 -11.85 -13.03 13.46
N ALA A 53 -12.91 -12.28 13.19
CA ALA A 53 -12.85 -11.08 12.36
C ALA A 53 -11.86 -10.04 12.92
N PHE A 54 -11.83 -9.85 14.24
CA PHE A 54 -10.89 -8.93 14.88
C PHE A 54 -9.44 -9.43 14.80
N ALA A 55 -9.19 -10.73 15.00
CA ALA A 55 -7.85 -11.31 14.88
C ALA A 55 -7.28 -11.14 13.46
N VAL A 56 -8.12 -11.34 12.44
CA VAL A 56 -7.76 -11.14 11.03
C VAL A 56 -7.47 -9.67 10.75
N LEU A 57 -8.29 -8.75 11.25
CA LEU A 57 -8.05 -7.31 11.11
C LEU A 57 -6.79 -6.85 11.83
N ALA A 58 -6.51 -7.37 13.03
CA ALA A 58 -5.29 -7.06 13.76
C ALA A 58 -4.04 -7.49 12.97
N ALA A 59 -4.05 -8.71 12.42
CA ALA A 59 -2.96 -9.18 11.56
C ALA A 59 -2.79 -8.32 10.31
N TYR A 60 -3.89 -7.92 9.67
CA TYR A 60 -3.87 -7.03 8.51
C TYR A 60 -3.33 -5.64 8.83
N VAL A 61 -3.73 -5.04 9.96
CA VAL A 61 -3.23 -3.73 10.40
C VAL A 61 -1.74 -3.78 10.70
N VAL A 62 -1.25 -4.85 11.35
CA VAL A 62 0.20 -5.05 11.59
C VAL A 62 0.96 -5.15 10.27
N PHE A 63 0.45 -5.91 9.31
CA PHE A 63 1.02 -5.96 7.96
C PHE A 63 1.04 -4.57 7.29
N CYS A 64 -0.07 -3.83 7.35
CA CYS A 64 -0.18 -2.50 6.76
C CYS A 64 0.82 -1.51 7.38
N PHE A 65 1.04 -1.58 8.70
CA PHE A 65 2.02 -0.73 9.35
C PHE A 65 3.44 -0.97 8.83
N GLY A 66 3.85 -2.25 8.76
CA GLY A 66 5.16 -2.61 8.23
C GLY A 66 5.33 -2.26 6.74
N ASN A 67 4.30 -2.53 5.94
CA ASN A 67 4.29 -2.21 4.51
C ASN A 67 4.33 -0.70 4.26
N PHE A 68 3.57 0.11 5.02
CA PHE A 68 3.60 1.56 4.92
C PHE A 68 4.97 2.14 5.30
N ALA A 69 5.58 1.66 6.39
CA ALA A 69 6.91 2.12 6.79
C ALA A 69 7.97 1.86 5.70
N ALA A 70 7.90 0.69 5.04
CA ALA A 70 8.77 0.37 3.91
C ALA A 70 8.48 1.27 2.70
N LEU A 71 7.20 1.50 2.37
CA LEU A 71 6.78 2.38 1.27
C LEU A 71 7.25 3.82 1.49
N GLU A 72 7.07 4.36 2.69
CA GLU A 72 7.49 5.72 3.02
C GLU A 72 9.01 5.89 2.87
N SER A 73 9.79 4.94 3.41
CA SER A 73 11.25 4.95 3.25
C SER A 73 11.66 4.87 1.78
N SER A 74 11.01 4.00 1.01
CA SER A 74 11.25 3.84 -0.43
C SER A 74 10.91 5.10 -1.23
N GLN A 75 9.79 5.76 -0.91
CA GLN A 75 9.37 7.01 -1.56
C GLN A 75 10.34 8.16 -1.24
N ARG A 76 10.83 8.26 0.00
CA ARG A 76 11.85 9.24 0.37
C ARG A 76 13.14 9.06 -0.43
N GLN A 77 13.57 7.81 -0.64
CA GLN A 77 14.72 7.50 -1.48
C GLN A 77 14.49 7.88 -2.95
N LEU A 78 13.29 7.61 -3.49
CA LEU A 78 12.91 8.05 -4.83
C LEU A 78 12.95 9.57 -4.99
N VAL A 79 12.44 10.32 -4.01
CA VAL A 79 12.49 11.79 -4.02
C VAL A 79 13.95 12.27 -4.03
N ALA A 80 14.81 11.69 -3.18
CA ALA A 80 16.22 12.04 -3.14
C ALA A 80 16.93 11.76 -4.48
N LEU A 81 16.69 10.59 -5.07
CA LEU A 81 17.26 10.22 -6.38
C LEU A 81 16.73 11.10 -7.52
N ALA A 82 15.43 11.44 -7.51
CA ALA A 82 14.83 12.35 -8.48
C ALA A 82 15.45 13.76 -8.40
N ASN A 83 15.70 14.26 -7.19
CA ASN A 83 16.36 15.54 -6.99
C ASN A 83 17.81 15.53 -7.51
N LEU A 84 18.57 14.46 -7.21
CA LEU A 84 19.93 14.28 -7.75
C LEU A 84 19.94 14.22 -9.28
N LEU A 85 19.00 13.49 -9.88
CA LEU A 85 18.84 13.44 -11.33
C LEU A 85 18.52 14.81 -11.92
N ARG A 86 17.69 15.61 -11.25
CA ARG A 86 17.34 16.97 -11.68
C ARG A 86 18.53 17.92 -11.64
N GLU A 87 19.32 17.88 -10.58
CA GLU A 87 20.53 18.69 -10.45
C GLU A 87 21.55 18.34 -11.54
N ARG A 88 21.79 17.04 -11.76
CA ARG A 88 22.75 16.56 -12.76
C ARG A 88 22.27 16.74 -14.20
N GLY A 89 20.97 16.52 -14.46
CA GLY A 89 20.37 16.71 -15.78
C GLY A 89 20.43 18.17 -16.24
N LYS A 90 20.16 19.12 -15.34
CA LYS A 90 20.34 20.56 -15.62
C LYS A 90 21.78 20.90 -16.00
N ALA A 91 22.77 20.35 -15.27
CA ALA A 91 24.18 20.55 -15.59
C ALA A 91 24.59 19.97 -16.95
N ALA A 92 23.95 18.86 -17.37
CA ALA A 92 24.17 18.20 -18.65
C ALA A 92 23.33 18.75 -19.81
N GLY A 93 22.49 19.78 -19.58
CA GLY A 93 21.60 20.34 -20.60
C GLY A 93 20.41 19.44 -20.98
N VAL A 94 20.08 18.45 -20.15
CA VAL A 94 18.95 17.53 -20.35
C VAL A 94 17.77 17.97 -19.51
N ASP A 95 16.62 18.17 -20.15
CA ASP A 95 15.38 18.42 -19.43
C ASP A 95 14.87 17.14 -18.76
N VAL A 96 14.86 17.15 -17.43
CA VAL A 96 14.48 16.04 -16.56
C VAL A 96 13.30 16.45 -15.66
N GLU A 97 12.50 17.43 -16.08
CA GLU A 97 11.29 17.84 -15.36
C GLU A 97 10.30 16.68 -15.14
N ALA A 98 10.29 15.69 -16.05
CA ALA A 98 9.49 14.47 -15.97
C ALA A 98 9.72 13.65 -14.68
N PHE A 99 10.87 13.81 -14.00
CA PHE A 99 11.15 13.17 -12.70
C PHE A 99 10.49 13.90 -11.52
N LYS A 100 9.27 14.42 -11.71
CA LYS A 100 8.53 15.07 -10.61
C LYS A 100 8.15 14.01 -9.59
N SER A 101 8.75 14.11 -8.41
CA SER A 101 8.41 13.25 -7.29
C SER A 101 7.01 13.56 -6.77
N PHE A 102 6.28 12.51 -6.45
CA PHE A 102 5.06 12.61 -5.65
C PHE A 102 5.42 12.91 -4.21
N ASP A 103 4.66 13.81 -3.58
CA ASP A 103 4.84 14.13 -2.17
C ASP A 103 4.50 12.90 -1.30
N PRO A 104 5.38 12.49 -0.37
CA PRO A 104 5.07 11.43 0.60
C PRO A 104 3.79 11.69 1.42
N SER A 105 3.32 12.93 1.55
CA SER A 105 2.05 13.24 2.23
C SER A 105 0.82 12.68 1.51
N ASP A 106 0.82 12.75 0.17
CA ASP A 106 -0.30 12.29 -0.65
C ASP A 106 -0.41 10.76 -0.61
N LEU A 107 0.75 10.10 -0.60
CA LEU A 107 0.88 8.66 -0.39
C LEU A 107 0.22 8.21 0.92
N LYS A 108 0.48 8.93 2.02
CA LYS A 108 -0.06 8.60 3.34
C LYS A 108 -1.59 8.66 3.36
N LEU A 109 -2.17 9.72 2.80
CA LEU A 109 -3.62 9.91 2.79
C LEU A 109 -4.32 8.78 2.02
N TYR A 110 -3.83 8.48 0.82
CA TYR A 110 -4.37 7.40 0.01
C TYR A 110 -4.26 6.04 0.70
N TYR A 111 -3.08 5.72 1.25
CA TYR A 111 -2.85 4.45 1.94
C TYR A 111 -3.81 4.26 3.12
N VAL A 112 -3.91 5.26 3.99
CA VAL A 112 -4.79 5.21 5.16
C VAL A 112 -6.26 5.09 4.76
N ALA A 113 -6.69 5.80 3.71
CA ALA A 113 -8.05 5.70 3.20
C ALA A 113 -8.41 4.28 2.76
N VAL A 114 -7.52 3.60 2.03
CA VAL A 114 -7.74 2.21 1.58
C VAL A 114 -7.80 1.24 2.77
N VAL A 115 -6.86 1.35 3.71
CA VAL A 115 -6.83 0.50 4.92
C VAL A 115 -8.11 0.68 5.73
N LEU A 116 -8.54 1.92 5.97
CA LEU A 116 -9.78 2.21 6.70
C LEU A 116 -11.01 1.66 5.99
N ALA A 117 -11.10 1.81 4.67
CA ALA A 117 -12.21 1.28 3.89
C ALA A 117 -12.34 -0.24 4.03
N ILE A 118 -11.23 -0.97 3.96
CA ILE A 118 -11.21 -2.43 4.13
C ILE A 118 -11.59 -2.82 5.55
N CYS A 119 -11.01 -2.18 6.57
CA CYS A 119 -11.33 -2.44 7.97
C CYS A 119 -12.82 -2.22 8.28
N ILE A 120 -13.38 -1.08 7.83
CA ILE A 120 -14.80 -0.76 8.01
C ILE A 120 -15.68 -1.78 7.30
N ALA A 121 -15.37 -2.14 6.05
CA ALA A 121 -16.13 -3.13 5.29
C ALA A 121 -16.16 -4.50 5.99
N THR A 122 -15.02 -4.97 6.52
CA THR A 122 -14.93 -6.23 7.26
C THR A 122 -15.75 -6.20 8.55
N ILE A 123 -15.68 -5.10 9.33
CA ILE A 123 -16.47 -4.94 10.56
C ILE A 123 -17.97 -4.93 10.25
N LEU A 124 -18.40 -4.15 9.24
CA LEU A 124 -19.80 -4.07 8.84
C LEU A 124 -20.35 -5.43 8.37
N LEU A 125 -19.56 -6.18 7.60
CA LEU A 125 -19.93 -7.52 7.16
C LEU A 125 -20.04 -8.50 8.33
N ALA A 126 -19.08 -8.49 9.25
CA ALA A 126 -19.13 -9.34 10.44
C ALA A 126 -20.34 -9.01 11.33
N TRP A 127 -20.62 -7.73 11.52
CA TRP A 127 -21.79 -7.27 12.30
C TRP A 127 -23.12 -7.65 11.65
N TYR A 128 -23.26 -7.44 10.33
CA TYR A 128 -24.46 -7.78 9.57
C TYR A 128 -24.74 -9.30 9.62
N ARG A 129 -23.72 -10.12 9.41
CA ARG A 129 -23.85 -11.59 9.44
C ARG A 129 -24.12 -12.12 10.84
N GLY A 130 -23.49 -11.52 11.87
CA GLY A 130 -23.77 -11.82 13.27
C GLY A 130 -25.24 -11.62 13.64
N ARG A 131 -25.83 -10.47 13.26
CA ARG A 131 -27.26 -10.17 13.51
C ARG A 131 -28.22 -11.17 12.84
N LYS A 132 -27.95 -11.52 11.58
CA LYS A 132 -28.79 -12.48 10.84
C LYS A 132 -28.78 -13.88 11.49
N SER A 133 -27.65 -14.30 12.04
CA SER A 133 -27.55 -15.57 12.77
C SER A 133 -28.42 -15.59 14.03
N THR A 134 -28.44 -14.51 14.81
CA THR A 134 -29.25 -14.44 16.06
C THR A 134 -30.75 -14.44 15.77
N GLN A 135 -31.22 -13.76 14.73
CA GLN A 135 -32.63 -13.75 14.35
C GLN A 135 -33.14 -15.12 13.87
N SER A 136 -32.33 -15.86 13.10
CA SER A 136 -32.69 -17.21 12.64
C SER A 136 -32.92 -18.19 13.80
N THR A 137 -32.20 -18.04 14.91
CA THR A 137 -32.34 -18.92 16.09
C THR A 137 -33.53 -18.51 16.96
N ALA A 138 -33.94 -17.24 16.95
CA ALA A 138 -35.07 -16.74 17.73
C ALA A 138 -36.43 -17.10 17.12
N GLY A 139 -36.54 -17.23 15.78
CA GLY A 139 -37.79 -17.58 15.09
C GLY A 139 -38.14 -19.07 15.05
N GLN A 140 -37.28 -19.94 15.62
CA GLN A 140 -37.51 -21.40 15.71
C GLN A 140 -37.96 -21.87 17.11
N LYS A 141 -38.16 -20.95 18.06
CA LYS A 141 -38.72 -21.23 19.39
C LYS A 141 -40.17 -20.77 19.45
#